data_AF-A0A939ABC1-F1
#
_entry.id   AF-A0A939ABC1-F1
#
_cell.length_a   1.000
_cell.length_b   1.000
_cell.length_c   1.000
_cell.angle_alpha   90.00
_cell.angle_beta   90.00
_cell.angle_gamma   90.00
#
_symmetry.space_group_name_H-M   'P 1'
#
loop_
_entity.id
_entity.type
_entity.pdbx_description
1 polymer ?
#
loop_
_entity_poly.entity_id
_entity_poly.type
_entity_poly.pdbx_seq_one_letter_code
_entity_poly.pdbx_strand_id
1 'polypeptide(L)'
;MTAVQRIKASTTVYPFNYYRAAARTLLEEARENPEGSTFKFLAAMLFSAFALESYLNHLGGLRCKGWDVCERRLGPKEKLVLVAAHIGAKPDLGRRPFQTFGELFKFRDLSVHARVSSTTVTGLWAEDKPDSESIFLRTNWTEQITLDKAERFFEDTRAMLDWLYRESGCPGPVPGTLEQGEREKSPVEGEVDAHEGSEHEGGGLRSPPRRSRDSKGNRR
;
A
#
# COMPACT_ATOMS: atom_id res chain seq x y z
N MET A 1 -39.98 3.33 -22.97
CA MET A 1 -39.71 4.08 -21.73
C MET A 1 -38.78 3.26 -20.86
N THR A 2 -37.59 3.79 -20.55
CA THR A 2 -36.60 3.11 -19.70
C THR A 2 -36.76 3.61 -18.28
N ALA A 3 -37.14 2.73 -17.35
CA ALA A 3 -37.28 3.09 -15.95
C ALA A 3 -35.91 3.45 -15.35
N VAL A 4 -35.78 4.66 -14.81
CA VAL A 4 -34.57 5.12 -14.12
C VAL A 4 -34.73 4.88 -12.62
N GLN A 5 -33.75 4.24 -11.99
CA GLN A 5 -33.73 4.00 -10.55
C GLN A 5 -32.58 4.75 -9.89
N ARG A 6 -32.81 5.23 -8.66
CA ARG A 6 -31.74 5.79 -7.85
C ARG A 6 -31.04 4.64 -7.13
N ILE A 7 -29.72 4.57 -7.29
CA ILE A 7 -28.90 3.55 -6.65
C ILE A 7 -28.03 4.25 -5.61
N LYS A 8 -28.08 3.75 -4.37
CA LYS A 8 -27.07 4.04 -3.35
C LYS A 8 -26.25 2.76 -3.15
N ALA A 9 -24.94 2.87 -3.38
CA ALA A 9 -24.01 1.76 -3.21
C ALA A 9 -22.89 2.16 -2.25
N SER A 10 -22.54 1.27 -1.33
CA SER A 10 -21.37 1.39 -0.47
C SER A 10 -20.45 0.19 -0.73
N THR A 11 -19.14 0.44 -0.72
CA THR A 11 -18.11 -0.60 -0.83
C THR A 11 -17.07 -0.38 0.26
N THR A 12 -16.77 -1.44 0.98
CA THR A 12 -15.64 -1.56 1.90
C THR A 12 -14.53 -2.33 1.19
N VAL A 13 -13.34 -1.74 1.15
CA VAL A 13 -12.14 -2.35 0.57
C VAL A 13 -11.20 -2.74 1.70
N TYR A 14 -10.50 -3.86 1.56
CA TYR A 14 -9.50 -4.34 2.52
C TYR A 14 -8.10 -4.34 1.91
N PRO A 15 -7.37 -3.21 1.92
CA PRO A 15 -6.11 -3.08 1.21
C PRO A 15 -5.04 -4.09 1.65
N PHE A 16 -5.04 -4.49 2.94
CA PHE A 16 -4.12 -5.51 3.44
C PHE A 16 -4.24 -6.86 2.71
N ASN A 17 -5.43 -7.25 2.24
CA ASN A 17 -5.62 -8.47 1.47
C ASN A 17 -5.09 -8.32 0.04
N TYR A 18 -5.27 -7.15 -0.58
CA TYR A 18 -4.67 -6.84 -1.88
C TYR A 18 -3.14 -6.87 -1.83
N TYR A 19 -2.54 -6.20 -0.84
CA TYR A 19 -1.08 -6.17 -0.68
C TYR A 19 -0.51 -7.56 -0.38
N ARG A 20 -1.15 -8.33 0.50
CA ARG A 20 -0.75 -9.72 0.77
C ARG A 20 -0.81 -10.58 -0.49
N ALA A 21 -1.88 -10.47 -1.28
CA ALA A 21 -2.02 -11.22 -2.53
C ALA A 21 -0.94 -10.82 -3.55
N ALA A 22 -0.70 -9.53 -3.73
CA ALA A 22 0.35 -9.02 -4.62
C ALA A 22 1.74 -9.51 -4.21
N ALA A 23 2.08 -9.45 -2.91
CA ALA A 23 3.36 -9.95 -2.40
C ALA A 23 3.56 -11.44 -2.70
N ARG A 24 2.50 -12.24 -2.50
CA ARG A 24 2.51 -13.68 -2.81
C ARG A 24 2.76 -13.95 -4.29
N THR A 25 1.95 -13.34 -5.16
CA THR A 25 2.03 -13.55 -6.60
C THR A 25 3.41 -13.16 -7.14
N LEU A 26 3.96 -12.03 -6.71
CA LEU A 26 5.28 -11.58 -7.14
C LEU A 26 6.39 -12.54 -6.69
N LEU A 27 6.29 -13.11 -5.49
CA LEU A 27 7.25 -14.13 -5.02
C LEU A 27 7.13 -15.44 -5.80
N GLU A 28 5.91 -15.91 -6.05
CA GLU A 28 5.66 -17.11 -6.86
C GLU A 28 6.25 -16.93 -8.27
N GLU A 29 5.94 -15.82 -8.94
CA GLU A 29 6.49 -15.50 -10.26
C GLU A 29 8.02 -15.33 -10.28
N ALA A 30 8.60 -14.83 -9.19
CA ALA A 30 10.04 -14.64 -9.07
C ALA A 30 10.80 -15.96 -8.87
N ARG A 31 10.16 -16.94 -8.23
CA ARG A 31 10.70 -18.31 -8.12
C ARG A 31 10.66 -19.02 -9.46
N GLU A 32 9.57 -18.87 -10.20
CA GLU A 32 9.39 -19.48 -11.52
C GLU A 32 10.27 -18.83 -12.60
N ASN A 33 10.51 -17.52 -12.48
CA ASN A 33 11.29 -16.74 -13.43
C ASN A 33 12.39 -15.94 -12.69
N PRO A 34 13.54 -16.56 -12.38
CA PRO A 34 14.62 -15.93 -11.61
C PRO A 34 15.29 -14.76 -12.33
N GLU A 35 15.32 -14.77 -13.67
CA GLU A 35 15.89 -13.69 -14.46
C GLU A 35 15.11 -12.39 -14.24
N GLY A 36 15.82 -11.31 -13.86
CA GLY A 36 15.18 -10.02 -13.55
C GLY A 36 14.31 -9.99 -12.30
N SER A 37 14.32 -11.04 -11.47
CA SER A 37 13.45 -11.19 -10.29
C SER A 37 13.69 -10.16 -9.17
N THR A 38 14.81 -9.43 -9.19
CA THR A 38 15.15 -8.39 -8.19
C THR A 38 13.99 -7.41 -7.94
N PHE A 39 13.32 -6.94 -9.00
CA PHE A 39 12.20 -5.99 -8.84
C PHE A 39 10.95 -6.65 -8.23
N LYS A 40 10.73 -7.94 -8.50
CA LYS A 40 9.66 -8.72 -7.89
C LYS A 40 9.93 -8.94 -6.39
N PHE A 41 11.18 -9.21 -6.00
CA PHE A 41 11.58 -9.29 -4.59
C PHE A 41 11.36 -7.95 -3.87
N LEU A 42 11.82 -6.85 -4.46
CA LEU A 42 11.61 -5.50 -3.92
C LEU A 42 10.13 -5.21 -3.69
N ALA A 43 9.30 -5.46 -4.71
CA ALA A 43 7.88 -5.22 -4.65
C ALA A 43 7.20 -6.12 -3.60
N ALA A 44 7.54 -7.40 -3.53
CA ALA A 44 7.00 -8.32 -2.53
C ALA A 44 7.36 -7.92 -1.09
N MET A 45 8.59 -7.46 -0.86
CA MET A 45 9.04 -6.92 0.44
C MET A 45 8.24 -5.68 0.84
N LEU A 46 8.02 -4.73 -0.08
CA LEU A 46 7.24 -3.52 0.16
C LEU A 46 5.75 -3.82 0.42
N PHE A 47 5.15 -4.68 -0.41
CA PHE A 47 3.76 -5.08 -0.23
C PHE A 47 3.53 -5.85 1.07
N SER A 48 4.53 -6.61 1.55
CA SER A 48 4.48 -7.22 2.88
C SER A 48 4.39 -6.16 3.99
N ALA A 49 5.20 -5.10 3.93
CA ALA A 49 5.12 -3.99 4.88
C ALA A 49 3.78 -3.26 4.82
N PHE A 50 3.28 -2.97 3.61
CA PHE A 50 1.99 -2.30 3.40
C PHE A 50 0.82 -3.15 3.88
N ALA A 51 0.87 -4.47 3.69
CA ALA A 51 -0.15 -5.39 4.18
C ALA A 51 -0.26 -5.31 5.70
N LEU A 52 0.88 -5.40 6.40
CA LEU A 52 0.90 -5.38 7.86
C LEU A 52 0.45 -4.03 8.41
N GLU A 53 0.94 -2.91 7.87
CA GLU A 53 0.54 -1.58 8.32
C GLU A 53 -0.94 -1.29 8.05
N SER A 54 -1.44 -1.68 6.87
CA SER A 54 -2.87 -1.56 6.55
C SER A 54 -3.74 -2.38 7.51
N TYR A 55 -3.28 -3.56 7.90
CA TYR A 55 -4.00 -4.38 8.87
C TYR A 55 -3.98 -3.80 10.29
N LEU A 56 -2.85 -3.22 10.72
CA LEU A 56 -2.78 -2.48 11.97
C LEU A 56 -3.73 -1.28 11.97
N ASN A 57 -3.83 -0.56 10.85
CA ASN A 57 -4.79 0.53 10.69
C ASN A 57 -6.24 0.04 10.77
N HIS A 58 -6.53 -1.11 10.17
CA HIS A 58 -7.85 -1.73 10.23
C HIS A 58 -8.21 -2.12 11.68
N LEU A 59 -7.34 -2.86 12.38
CA LEU A 59 -7.58 -3.23 13.78
C LEU A 59 -7.66 -2.02 14.69
N GLY A 60 -6.80 -1.02 14.50
CA GLY A 60 -6.85 0.22 15.25
C GLY A 60 -8.19 0.94 15.08
N GLY A 61 -8.71 1.04 13.86
CA GLY A 61 -10.04 1.61 13.60
C GLY A 61 -11.19 0.85 14.27
N LEU A 62 -11.04 -0.47 14.47
CA LEU A 62 -12.05 -1.29 15.14
C LEU A 62 -11.94 -1.30 16.68
N ARG A 63 -10.72 -1.15 17.22
CA ARG A 63 -10.44 -1.44 18.65
C ARG A 63 -9.98 -0.22 19.45
N CYS A 64 -9.47 0.82 18.81
CA CYS A 64 -8.92 2.00 19.48
C CYS A 64 -9.86 3.19 19.30
N LYS A 65 -10.41 3.73 20.39
CA LYS A 65 -11.24 4.94 20.33
C LYS A 65 -10.41 6.14 19.89
N GLY A 66 -10.89 6.90 18.89
CA GLY A 66 -10.19 8.07 18.34
C GLY A 66 -8.99 7.73 17.46
N TRP A 67 -8.94 6.52 16.90
CA TRP A 67 -7.87 6.07 16.00
C TRP A 67 -7.62 7.02 14.84
N ASP A 68 -8.69 7.55 14.24
CA ASP A 68 -8.67 8.52 13.15
C ASP A 68 -7.89 9.81 13.45
N VAL A 69 -7.82 10.20 14.73
CA VAL A 69 -7.10 11.39 15.18
C VAL A 69 -5.59 11.12 15.33
N CYS A 70 -5.20 9.92 15.76
CA CYS A 70 -3.82 9.61 16.11
C CYS A 70 -3.06 8.82 15.04
N GLU A 71 -3.72 8.01 14.21
CA GLU A 71 -3.06 7.00 13.37
C GLU A 71 -1.98 7.58 12.45
N ARG A 72 -2.21 8.77 11.89
CA ARG A 72 -1.28 9.44 10.96
C ARG A 72 0.03 9.87 11.61
N ARG A 73 0.06 9.98 12.93
CA ARG A 73 1.23 10.41 13.71
C ARG A 73 2.00 9.23 14.28
N LEU A 74 1.42 8.03 14.24
CA LEU A 74 2.03 6.83 14.78
C LEU A 74 2.88 6.14 13.70
N GLY A 75 4.12 5.84 14.05
CA GLY A 75 4.94 4.91 13.29
C GLY A 75 4.41 3.46 13.41
N PRO A 76 4.84 2.55 12.53
CA PRO A 76 4.36 1.17 12.52
C PRO A 76 4.49 0.44 13.86
N LYS A 77 5.62 0.62 14.55
CA LYS A 77 5.85 -0.01 15.87
C LYS A 77 4.90 0.52 16.93
N GLU A 78 4.62 1.81 16.92
CA GLU A 78 3.70 2.45 17.86
C GLU A 78 2.26 1.97 17.61
N LYS A 79 1.88 1.83 16.33
CA LYS A 79 0.61 1.20 15.93
C LYS A 79 0.49 -0.23 16.47
N LEU A 80 1.53 -1.07 16.28
CA LEU A 80 1.54 -2.44 16.78
C LEU A 80 1.34 -2.49 18.30
N VAL A 81 2.12 -1.70 19.06
CA VAL A 81 2.05 -1.67 20.53
C VAL A 81 0.67 -1.21 20.99
N LEU A 82 0.13 -0.14 20.39
CA LEU A 82 -1.16 0.40 20.78
C LEU A 82 -2.31 -0.56 20.47
N VAL A 83 -2.32 -1.17 19.28
CA VAL A 83 -3.31 -2.17 18.89
C VAL A 83 -3.21 -3.40 19.79
N ALA A 84 -2.00 -3.94 20.00
CA ALA A 84 -1.77 -5.10 20.86
C ALA A 84 -2.30 -4.86 22.28
N ALA A 85 -2.06 -3.68 22.85
CA ALA A 85 -2.58 -3.32 24.17
C ALA A 85 -4.11 -3.32 24.22
N HIS A 86 -4.79 -2.81 23.18
CA HIS A 86 -6.26 -2.77 23.13
C HIS A 86 -6.90 -4.14 22.92
N ILE A 87 -6.22 -5.08 22.27
CA ILE A 87 -6.69 -6.46 22.11
C ILE A 87 -6.20 -7.39 23.23
N GLY A 88 -5.49 -6.86 24.24
CA GLY A 88 -4.99 -7.66 25.38
C GLY A 88 -3.84 -8.60 25.01
N ALA A 89 -3.16 -8.38 23.89
CA ALA A 89 -2.11 -9.25 23.38
C ALA A 89 -0.70 -8.66 23.60
N LYS A 90 0.31 -9.53 23.57
CA LYS A 90 1.72 -9.14 23.76
C LYS A 90 2.61 -9.81 22.71
N PRO A 91 2.86 -9.16 21.56
CA PRO A 91 3.74 -9.72 20.53
C PRO A 91 5.18 -9.82 21.04
N ASP A 92 5.82 -10.98 20.83
CA ASP A 92 7.22 -11.20 21.20
C ASP A 92 8.17 -10.73 20.09
N LEU A 93 8.65 -9.49 20.19
CA LEU A 93 9.58 -8.91 19.22
C LEU A 93 10.97 -9.59 19.20
N GLY A 94 11.26 -10.52 20.12
CA GLY A 94 12.50 -11.29 20.15
C GLY A 94 12.43 -12.59 19.34
N ARG A 95 11.23 -13.01 18.90
CA ARG A 95 11.01 -14.29 18.22
C ARG A 95 10.19 -14.13 16.94
N ARG A 96 10.36 -15.06 16.00
CA ARG A 96 9.54 -15.08 14.79
C ARG A 96 8.06 -15.32 15.16
N PRO A 97 7.12 -14.65 14.47
CA PRO A 97 7.35 -13.80 13.30
C PRO A 97 7.70 -12.33 13.62
N PHE A 98 7.43 -11.86 14.85
CA PHE A 98 7.55 -10.45 15.21
C PHE A 98 8.99 -9.91 15.28
N GLN A 99 10.00 -10.78 15.39
CA GLN A 99 11.40 -10.42 15.23
C GLN A 99 11.67 -9.70 13.89
N THR A 100 10.94 -10.08 12.84
CA THR A 100 11.11 -9.52 11.48
C THR A 100 10.44 -8.14 11.34
N PHE A 101 9.57 -7.75 12.27
CA PHE A 101 8.82 -6.48 12.20
C PHE A 101 9.74 -5.26 12.04
N GLY A 102 10.78 -5.18 12.87
CA GLY A 102 11.70 -4.04 12.84
C GLY A 102 12.50 -3.96 11.55
N GLU A 103 12.96 -5.10 11.03
CA GLU A 103 13.70 -5.17 9.78
C GLU A 103 12.82 -4.81 8.58
N LEU A 104 11.59 -5.33 8.55
CA LEU A 104 10.60 -5.07 7.51
C LEU A 104 10.32 -3.57 7.34
N PHE A 105 10.02 -2.87 8.43
CA PHE A 105 9.71 -1.44 8.35
C PHE A 105 10.94 -0.57 8.14
N LYS A 106 12.11 -0.97 8.66
CA LYS A 106 13.38 -0.30 8.33
C LYS A 106 13.68 -0.38 6.84
N PHE A 107 13.47 -1.55 6.22
CA PHE A 107 13.61 -1.71 4.77
C PHE A 107 12.62 -0.82 4.00
N ARG A 108 11.34 -0.86 4.36
CA ARG A 108 10.30 -0.02 3.75
C ARG A 108 10.68 1.45 3.80
N ASP A 109 11.11 1.97 4.95
CA ASP A 109 11.51 3.37 5.10
C ASP A 109 12.73 3.72 4.25
N LEU A 110 13.73 2.84 4.18
CA LEU A 110 14.90 3.02 3.30
C LEU A 110 14.51 3.09 1.83
N SER A 111 13.58 2.24 1.38
CA SER A 111 13.16 2.18 -0.01
C SER A 111 12.27 3.35 -0.42
N VAL A 112 11.29 3.75 0.39
CA VAL A 112 10.35 4.84 0.03
C VAL A 112 10.97 6.24 0.17
N HIS A 113 12.00 6.37 1.01
CA HIS A 113 12.75 7.61 1.17
C HIS A 113 14.12 7.57 0.48
N ALA A 114 14.35 6.59 -0.39
CA ALA A 114 15.59 6.46 -1.14
C ALA A 114 15.89 7.75 -1.92
N ARG A 115 17.11 8.27 -1.74
CA ARG A 115 17.61 9.42 -2.49
C ARG A 115 18.61 8.95 -3.52
N VAL A 116 18.67 9.64 -4.65
CA VAL A 116 19.76 9.47 -5.61
C VAL A 116 21.07 9.72 -4.88
N SER A 117 21.98 8.76 -4.97
CA SER A 117 23.31 8.82 -4.36
C SER A 117 24.32 8.19 -5.31
N SER A 118 25.52 8.73 -5.31
CA SER A 118 26.65 8.18 -6.07
C SER A 118 27.64 7.58 -5.09
N THR A 119 28.06 6.34 -5.34
CA THR A 119 29.07 5.65 -4.54
C THR A 119 30.21 5.24 -5.46
N THR A 120 31.45 5.60 -5.09
CA THR A 120 32.65 5.18 -5.81
C THR A 120 33.30 4.04 -5.04
N VAL A 121 33.60 2.94 -5.72
CA VAL A 121 34.38 1.82 -5.17
C VAL A 121 35.66 1.67 -5.98
N THR A 122 36.77 1.44 -5.28
CA THR A 122 38.09 1.17 -5.89
C THR A 122 38.47 -0.27 -5.58
N GLY A 123 38.88 -1.04 -6.58
CA GLY A 123 39.25 -2.45 -6.44
C GLY A 123 40.14 -2.92 -7.59
N LEU A 124 40.72 -4.12 -7.45
CA LEU A 124 41.49 -4.77 -8.51
C LEU A 124 40.53 -5.57 -9.40
N TRP A 125 40.67 -5.42 -10.72
CA TRP A 125 39.90 -6.16 -11.72
C TRP A 125 40.74 -7.32 -12.26
N ALA A 126 40.15 -8.52 -12.34
CA ALA A 126 40.78 -9.67 -12.99
C ALA A 126 40.26 -9.76 -14.43
N GLU A 127 41.16 -9.67 -15.41
CA GLU A 127 40.83 -9.60 -16.86
C GLU A 127 40.16 -10.87 -17.41
N ASP A 128 40.24 -11.99 -16.69
CA ASP A 128 39.77 -13.31 -17.11
C ASP A 128 38.30 -13.60 -16.77
N LYS A 129 37.62 -12.67 -16.08
CA LYS A 129 36.17 -12.79 -15.83
C LYS A 129 35.38 -12.01 -16.88
N PRO A 130 34.47 -12.65 -17.64
CA PRO A 130 33.60 -11.94 -18.56
C PRO A 130 32.78 -10.90 -17.80
N ASP A 131 32.37 -9.87 -18.53
CA ASP A 131 31.56 -8.70 -18.15
C ASP A 131 30.14 -9.08 -17.68
N SER A 132 29.99 -10.14 -16.88
CA SER A 132 28.72 -10.64 -16.41
C SER A 132 28.22 -9.75 -15.28
N GLU A 133 27.40 -8.75 -15.62
CA GLU A 133 26.37 -8.10 -14.79
C GLU A 133 26.78 -7.49 -13.42
N SER A 134 28.04 -7.59 -13.01
CA SER A 134 28.45 -7.45 -11.60
C SER A 134 29.04 -6.10 -11.22
N ILE A 135 29.10 -5.14 -12.14
CA ILE A 135 29.65 -3.80 -11.84
C ILE A 135 28.60 -2.84 -11.28
N PHE A 136 27.33 -3.25 -11.19
CA PHE A 136 26.36 -2.46 -10.43
C PHE A 136 26.68 -2.56 -8.95
N LEU A 137 27.37 -1.54 -8.45
CA LEU A 137 27.59 -1.33 -7.02
C LEU A 137 26.23 -1.30 -6.34
N ARG A 138 25.91 -2.39 -5.64
CA ARG A 138 24.72 -2.46 -4.81
C ARG A 138 24.95 -1.54 -3.62
N THR A 139 24.10 -0.52 -3.49
CA THR A 139 24.05 0.32 -2.29
C THR A 139 23.47 -0.48 -1.12
N ASN A 140 23.70 -0.02 0.12
CA ASN A 140 23.37 -0.75 1.36
C ASN A 140 21.92 -1.28 1.47
N TRP A 141 20.98 -0.70 0.73
CA TRP A 141 19.58 -1.10 0.75
C TRP A 141 19.25 -2.04 -0.41
N THR A 142 19.89 -1.88 -1.58
CA THR A 142 19.73 -2.79 -2.73
C THR A 142 20.36 -4.17 -2.49
N GLU A 143 21.37 -4.26 -1.62
CA GLU A 143 21.92 -5.54 -1.14
C GLU A 143 20.91 -6.34 -0.31
N GLN A 144 19.89 -5.69 0.25
CA GLN A 144 18.85 -6.39 1.01
C GLN A 144 17.80 -7.04 0.12
N ILE A 145 17.78 -6.73 -1.17
CA ILE A 145 16.80 -7.26 -2.13
C ILE A 145 17.27 -8.64 -2.57
N THR A 146 16.89 -9.66 -1.79
CA THR A 146 17.25 -11.06 -1.97
C THR A 146 16.00 -11.93 -1.85
N LEU A 147 16.03 -13.11 -2.47
CA LEU A 147 14.95 -14.10 -2.35
C LEU A 147 14.68 -14.44 -0.89
N ASP A 148 15.71 -14.82 -0.14
CA ASP A 148 15.58 -15.22 1.28
C ASP A 148 14.91 -14.14 2.14
N LYS A 149 15.29 -12.87 1.96
CA LYS A 149 14.65 -11.76 2.69
C LYS A 149 13.22 -11.53 2.25
N ALA A 150 12.95 -11.60 0.95
CA ALA A 150 11.60 -11.41 0.43
C ALA A 150 10.65 -12.51 0.92
N GLU A 151 11.09 -13.77 0.91
CA GLU A 151 10.35 -14.91 1.46
C GLU A 151 10.13 -14.76 2.96
N ARG A 152 11.17 -14.43 3.72
CA ARG A 152 11.06 -14.22 5.17
C ARG A 152 10.07 -13.11 5.50
N PHE A 153 10.15 -11.98 4.81
CA PHE A 153 9.25 -10.84 5.02
C PHE A 153 7.80 -11.22 4.73
N PHE A 154 7.55 -11.93 3.64
CA PHE A 154 6.20 -12.37 3.29
C PHE A 154 5.64 -13.39 4.30
N GLU A 155 6.39 -14.44 4.60
CA GLU A 155 5.96 -15.51 5.52
C GLU A 155 5.73 -14.98 6.94
N ASP A 156 6.63 -14.13 7.45
CA ASP A 156 6.46 -13.53 8.77
C ASP A 156 5.32 -12.51 8.78
N THR A 157 5.11 -11.76 7.69
CA THR A 157 3.93 -10.90 7.54
C THR A 157 2.66 -11.71 7.59
N ARG A 158 2.56 -12.81 6.83
CA ARG A 158 1.40 -13.70 6.88
C ARG A 158 1.14 -14.20 8.30
N ALA A 159 2.19 -14.70 8.97
CA ALA A 159 2.08 -15.20 10.33
C ALA A 159 1.69 -14.11 11.35
N MET A 160 2.19 -12.88 11.20
CA MET A 160 1.78 -11.74 12.03
C MET A 160 0.32 -11.36 11.81
N LEU A 161 -0.14 -11.32 10.56
CA LEU A 161 -1.55 -11.06 10.23
C LEU A 161 -2.47 -12.13 10.82
N ASP A 162 -2.13 -13.41 10.63
CA ASP A 162 -2.92 -14.54 11.14
C ASP A 162 -2.93 -14.56 12.68
N TRP A 163 -1.80 -14.23 13.33
CA TRP A 163 -1.72 -14.08 14.79
C TRP A 163 -2.59 -12.92 15.28
N LEU A 164 -2.45 -11.73 14.70
CA LEU A 164 -3.22 -10.55 15.09
C LEU A 164 -4.72 -10.77 14.89
N TYR A 165 -5.11 -11.45 13.80
CA TYR A 165 -6.50 -11.83 13.55
C TYR A 165 -7.03 -12.70 14.70
N ARG A 166 -6.31 -13.78 15.04
CA ARG A 166 -6.69 -14.70 16.11
C ARG A 166 -6.82 -14.00 17.47
N GLU A 167 -5.81 -13.22 17.85
CA GLU A 167 -5.79 -12.52 19.13
C GLU A 167 -6.86 -11.41 19.21
N SER A 168 -7.22 -10.80 18.07
CA SER A 168 -8.21 -9.72 18.05
C SER A 168 -9.64 -10.19 18.34
N GLY A 169 -9.95 -11.48 18.16
CA GLY A 169 -11.31 -12.02 18.26
C GLY A 169 -12.32 -11.33 17.33
N CYS A 170 -11.86 -10.61 16.30
CA CYS A 170 -12.73 -9.88 15.37
C CYS A 170 -13.34 -10.84 14.33
N PRO A 171 -14.65 -10.76 14.04
CA PRO A 171 -15.26 -11.38 12.86
C PRO A 171 -14.92 -10.60 11.57
N GLY A 172 -13.74 -9.94 11.55
CA GLY A 172 -13.28 -9.18 10.40
C GLY A 172 -13.17 -10.10 9.17
N PRO A 173 -13.12 -9.52 7.96
CA PRO A 173 -12.97 -10.31 6.74
C PRO A 173 -11.87 -11.34 6.92
N VAL A 174 -12.22 -12.60 6.65
CA VAL A 174 -11.27 -13.70 6.64
C VAL A 174 -10.13 -13.27 5.70
N PRO A 175 -8.85 -13.55 6.04
CA PRO A 175 -7.76 -13.30 5.13
C PRO A 175 -8.09 -13.84 3.72
N GLY A 176 -8.18 -12.96 2.73
CA GLY A 176 -8.65 -13.27 1.37
C GLY A 176 -9.95 -12.58 0.91
N THR A 177 -10.75 -11.97 1.80
CA THR A 177 -11.88 -11.12 1.35
C THR A 177 -11.36 -9.79 0.81
N LEU A 178 -11.46 -9.56 -0.50
CA LEU A 178 -10.96 -8.32 -1.11
C LEU A 178 -11.90 -7.12 -0.87
N GLU A 179 -13.20 -7.33 -0.99
CA GLU A 179 -14.23 -6.28 -0.92
C GLU A 179 -15.52 -6.80 -0.28
N GLN A 180 -16.30 -5.89 0.31
CA GLN A 180 -17.69 -6.11 0.74
C GLN A 180 -18.53 -4.91 0.31
N GLY A 181 -19.71 -5.11 -0.26
CA GLY A 181 -20.56 -4.00 -0.68
C GLY A 181 -22.03 -4.23 -0.44
N GLU A 182 -22.76 -3.14 -0.24
CA GLU A 182 -24.22 -3.12 -0.10
C GLU A 182 -24.79 -2.24 -1.22
N ARG A 183 -25.91 -2.68 -1.81
CA ARG A 183 -26.66 -1.91 -2.81
C ARG A 183 -28.10 -1.79 -2.38
N GLU A 184 -28.55 -0.55 -2.24
CA GLU A 184 -29.94 -0.23 -2.01
C GLU A 184 -30.51 0.43 -3.28
N LYS A 185 -31.65 -0.07 -3.73
CA LYS A 185 -32.37 0.47 -4.88
C LYS A 185 -33.60 1.20 -4.37
N SER A 186 -33.82 2.41 -4.86
CA SER A 186 -35.04 3.17 -4.58
C SER A 186 -35.67 3.64 -5.90
N PRO A 187 -37.01 3.60 -6.03
CA PRO A 187 -37.69 4.18 -7.17
C PRO A 187 -37.38 5.68 -7.29
N VAL A 188 -37.27 6.18 -8.52
CA VAL A 188 -37.34 7.63 -8.77
C VAL A 188 -38.82 7.94 -8.96
N GLU A 189 -39.43 8.64 -8.01
CA GLU A 189 -40.76 9.22 -8.21
C GLU A 189 -40.60 10.49 -9.05
N GLY A 190 -41.04 10.43 -10.31
CA GLY A 190 -41.05 11.56 -11.24
C GLY A 190 -40.87 11.13 -12.69
N GLU A 191 -41.77 11.58 -13.58
CA GLU A 191 -41.64 11.46 -15.03
C GLU A 191 -40.30 12.04 -15.49
N VAL A 192 -39.53 11.24 -16.22
CA VAL A 192 -38.43 11.78 -17.02
C VAL A 192 -39.05 12.07 -18.38
N ASP A 193 -39.45 13.33 -18.59
CA ASP A 193 -39.92 13.79 -19.89
C ASP A 193 -38.83 13.54 -20.93
N ALA A 194 -39.12 12.63 -21.86
CA ALA A 194 -38.36 12.46 -23.06
C ALA A 194 -38.65 13.65 -23.98
N HIS A 195 -38.01 14.79 -23.73
CA HIS A 195 -37.98 15.87 -24.70
C HIS A 195 -36.93 15.56 -25.76
N GLU A 196 -37.36 14.88 -26.82
CA GLU A 196 -36.72 14.96 -28.13
C GLU A 196 -37.01 16.33 -28.77
N GLY A 197 -35.93 17.01 -29.17
CA GLY A 197 -35.85 17.80 -30.41
C GLY A 197 -36.39 19.23 -30.41
N SER A 198 -35.50 20.22 -30.39
CA SER A 198 -35.40 21.17 -31.53
C SER A 198 -34.06 21.91 -31.54
N GLU A 199 -33.56 22.06 -32.76
CA GLU A 199 -32.36 22.81 -33.13
C GLU A 199 -32.56 24.32 -32.92
N HIS A 200 -31.54 25.03 -32.45
CA HIS A 200 -31.20 26.33 -33.06
C HIS A 200 -29.76 26.74 -32.81
N GLU A 201 -29.13 27.14 -33.90
CA GLU A 201 -27.81 27.75 -34.03
C GLU A 201 -27.69 29.04 -33.20
N GLY A 202 -26.47 29.37 -32.75
CA GLY A 202 -26.22 30.66 -32.13
C GLY A 202 -24.82 30.81 -31.56
N GLY A 203 -23.92 31.43 -32.33
CA GLY A 203 -22.49 31.56 -32.05
C GLY A 203 -22.09 32.25 -30.74
N GLY A 204 -20.84 32.07 -30.35
CA GLY A 204 -20.22 32.89 -29.32
C GLY A 204 -18.97 32.30 -28.66
N LEU A 205 -17.86 32.24 -29.39
CA LEU A 205 -16.52 32.14 -28.78
C LEU A 205 -16.31 33.35 -27.85
N ARG A 206 -16.31 33.14 -26.54
CA ARG A 206 -15.71 34.07 -25.57
C ARG A 206 -14.79 33.32 -24.64
N SER A 207 -13.50 33.48 -24.90
CA SER A 207 -12.40 33.09 -24.04
C SER A 207 -12.53 33.69 -22.64
N PRO A 208 -12.15 32.98 -21.57
CA PRO A 208 -12.08 33.56 -20.23
C PRO A 208 -10.90 34.54 -20.14
N PRO A 209 -11.05 35.69 -19.46
CA PRO A 209 -9.94 36.59 -19.21
C PRO A 209 -8.96 35.96 -18.20
N ARG A 210 -7.68 35.92 -18.61
CA ARG A 210 -6.53 35.62 -17.76
C ARG A 210 -6.51 36.59 -16.58
N ARG A 211 -6.61 36.09 -15.34
CA ARG A 211 -6.21 36.88 -14.16
C ARG A 211 -4.69 36.85 -14.03
N SER A 212 -4.12 38.04 -14.10
CA SER A 212 -2.72 38.36 -13.91
C SER A 212 -2.25 38.02 -12.49
N ARG A 213 -1.01 37.51 -12.42
CA ARG A 213 -0.20 37.46 -11.20
C ARG A 213 0.13 38.88 -10.77
N ASP A 214 -0.32 39.28 -9.58
CA ASP A 214 0.30 40.38 -8.86
C ASP A 214 1.34 39.82 -7.89
N SER A 215 2.59 39.88 -8.33
CA SER A 215 3.76 39.89 -7.47
C SER A 215 3.87 41.26 -6.82
N LYS A 216 3.55 41.36 -5.53
CA LYS A 216 4.08 42.41 -4.66
C LYS A 216 5.11 41.79 -3.73
N GLY A 217 6.37 42.10 -3.99
CA GLY A 217 7.38 42.04 -2.95
C GLY A 217 7.08 43.08 -1.88
N ASN A 218 7.47 42.79 -0.64
CA ASN A 218 8.12 43.82 0.14
C ASN A 218 9.18 43.23 1.06
N ARG A 219 10.23 44.03 1.19
CA ARG A 219 11.46 43.85 1.96
C ARG A 219 11.14 43.83 3.45
N ARG A 220 11.81 42.98 4.20
CA ARG A 220 12.88 43.32 5.17
C ARG A 220 13.53 42.06 5.69
#